data_AF-A0A183HKS4-F1
#
_entry.id   AF-A0A183HKS4-F1
#
_cell.length_a   1.000
_cell.length_b   1.000
_cell.length_c   1.000
_cell.angle_alpha   90.00
_cell.angle_beta   90.00
_cell.angle_gamma   90.00
#
_symmetry.space_group_name_H-M   'P 1'
#
loop_
_entity.id
_entity.type
_entity.pdbx_description
1 polymer ?
#
loop_
_entity_poly.entity_id
_entity_poly.type
_entity_poly.pdbx_seq_one_letter_code
_entity_poly.pdbx_strand_id
1 'polypeptide(L)'
;LIIGFFIFLEPPEEDVCNERSCYPATGNLLIGRKKSLSATSTCGLHGRQRYCIVSHLEEQTKCFYCDSRTEWKPNREPYKLSHRIENVVSESYEDRNRNWWQSENGVQNVSIRLDLEAEFHFTHLIITFKSFRPAAMIIERSADYAKTWSPYRYFAYDCQNTFPNIPERPPKKHTDVICTRRYSDVAPSTGGELVYKVISPHIPTENPYADEIANLLKVTNIRINFTKLHTLGDDLLDYRYFCLFW
;
A
#
# COMPACT_ATOMS: atom_id res chain seq x y z
N LEU A 1 32.83 17.10 -48.95
CA LEU A 1 32.07 16.07 -49.70
C LEU A 1 32.06 14.82 -48.82
N ILE A 2 30.96 14.22 -48.39
CA ILE A 2 29.53 14.30 -48.74
C ILE A 2 28.72 14.62 -47.48
N ILE A 3 27.63 15.34 -47.71
CA ILE A 3 26.62 15.85 -46.78
C ILE A 3 25.78 14.71 -46.21
N GLY A 4 25.37 14.83 -44.94
CA GLY A 4 24.36 13.95 -44.35
C GLY A 4 23.81 14.51 -43.03
N PHE A 5 23.08 15.62 -43.09
CA PHE A 5 22.15 16.00 -42.03
C PHE A 5 20.91 15.10 -42.16
N PHE A 6 20.79 14.07 -41.31
CA PHE A 6 19.50 13.44 -41.06
C PHE A 6 18.84 14.19 -39.91
N ILE A 7 18.04 15.19 -40.27
CA ILE A 7 17.01 15.72 -39.37
C ILE A 7 15.90 14.67 -39.41
N PHE A 8 15.75 13.87 -38.35
CA PHE A 8 14.46 13.23 -38.09
C PHE A 8 13.50 14.36 -37.71
N LEU A 9 12.73 14.83 -38.69
CA LEU A 9 11.45 15.46 -38.40
C LEU A 9 10.54 14.33 -37.92
N GLU A 10 10.44 14.14 -36.60
CA GLU A 10 9.27 13.46 -36.05
C GLU A 10 8.04 14.23 -36.55
N PRO A 11 7.09 13.58 -37.24
CA PRO A 11 5.85 14.24 -37.57
C PRO A 11 5.17 14.68 -36.26
N PRO A 12 4.50 15.84 -36.23
CA PRO A 12 3.68 16.19 -35.08
C PRO A 12 2.70 15.03 -34.87
N GLU A 13 2.64 14.47 -33.65
CA GLU A 13 1.66 13.45 -33.29
C GLU A 13 0.28 13.94 -33.78
N GLU A 14 -0.27 13.26 -34.79
CA GLU A 14 -1.65 13.51 -35.20
C GLU A 14 -2.51 13.36 -33.95
N ASP A 15 -3.34 14.36 -33.65
CA ASP A 15 -4.26 14.36 -32.51
C ASP A 15 -5.15 13.10 -32.59
N VAL A 16 -4.76 12.04 -31.87
CA VAL A 16 -5.32 10.68 -31.92
C VAL A 16 -6.80 10.63 -31.48
N CYS A 17 -7.34 11.79 -31.11
CA CYS A 17 -8.63 12.00 -30.48
C CYS A 17 -9.64 12.76 -31.35
N ASN A 18 -9.51 12.69 -32.68
CA ASN A 18 -10.52 13.24 -33.58
C ASN A 18 -11.85 12.46 -33.45
N GLU A 19 -12.83 13.14 -32.86
CA GLU A 19 -14.26 12.73 -32.75
C GLU A 19 -14.53 11.43 -31.98
N ARG A 20 -13.58 10.94 -31.18
CA ARG A 20 -13.73 9.73 -30.35
C ARG A 20 -13.37 10.00 -28.89
N SER A 21 -13.98 9.25 -27.98
CA SER A 21 -13.59 9.28 -26.57
C SER A 21 -12.16 8.79 -26.40
N CYS A 22 -11.29 9.67 -25.94
CA CYS A 22 -9.93 9.35 -25.54
C CYS A 22 -9.81 9.27 -24.03
N TYR A 23 -9.06 8.29 -23.56
CA TYR A 23 -8.77 8.11 -22.16
C TYR A 23 -7.25 7.99 -21.99
N PRO A 24 -6.67 8.64 -20.96
CA PRO A 24 -5.25 8.53 -20.71
C PRO A 24 -4.87 7.09 -20.38
N ALA A 25 -3.62 6.73 -20.64
CA ALA A 25 -3.08 5.42 -20.27
C ALA A 25 -3.21 5.20 -18.76
N THR A 26 -3.61 3.99 -18.37
CA THR A 26 -3.64 3.59 -16.96
C THR A 26 -2.25 3.19 -16.51
N GLY A 27 -1.92 3.48 -15.24
CA GLY A 27 -0.60 3.19 -14.69
C GLY A 27 -0.61 3.12 -13.17
N ASN A 28 0.51 2.67 -12.60
CA ASN A 28 0.70 2.64 -11.16
C ASN A 28 1.04 4.05 -10.65
N LEU A 29 0.16 4.60 -9.80
CA LEU A 29 0.31 5.95 -9.23
C LEU A 29 1.61 6.12 -8.42
N LEU A 30 2.19 5.04 -7.90
CA LEU A 30 3.42 5.09 -7.12
C LEU A 30 4.69 5.37 -7.96
N ILE A 31 4.68 5.00 -9.24
CA ILE A 31 5.84 5.17 -10.12
C ILE A 31 6.12 6.67 -10.29
N GLY A 32 7.36 7.08 -10.03
CA GLY A 32 7.78 8.50 -10.05
C GLY A 32 7.39 9.30 -8.81
N ARG A 33 6.66 8.73 -7.84
CA ARG A 33 6.11 9.44 -6.66
C ARG A 33 6.65 8.94 -5.33
N LYS A 34 7.86 8.37 -5.31
CA LYS A 34 8.54 7.91 -4.09
C LYS A 34 8.57 8.97 -2.99
N LYS A 35 8.87 10.23 -3.35
CA LYS A 35 8.95 11.37 -2.41
C LYS A 35 7.60 11.85 -1.89
N SER A 36 6.51 11.42 -2.50
CA SER A 36 5.16 11.77 -2.07
C SER A 36 4.54 10.74 -1.12
N LEU A 37 5.32 9.72 -0.74
CA LEU A 37 4.95 8.76 0.28
C LEU A 37 5.47 9.20 1.64
N SER A 38 4.67 8.94 2.68
CA SER A 38 5.06 9.13 4.06
C SER A 38 4.54 7.99 4.92
N ALA A 39 5.28 7.69 5.99
CA ALA A 39 4.89 6.71 7.00
C ALA A 39 5.07 7.31 8.40
N THR A 40 4.19 7.00 9.34
CA THR A 40 4.28 7.53 10.72
C THR A 40 5.27 6.77 11.59
N SER A 41 5.66 5.56 11.20
CA SER A 41 6.71 4.77 11.86
C SER A 41 7.56 4.09 10.80
N THR A 42 8.86 3.99 11.04
CA THR A 42 9.81 3.29 10.18
C THR A 42 10.97 2.84 11.04
N CYS A 43 11.34 1.56 10.97
CA CYS A 43 12.43 1.04 11.78
C CYS A 43 13.77 1.69 11.39
N GLY A 44 14.68 1.80 12.35
CA GLY A 44 16.08 2.08 12.07
C GLY A 44 16.41 3.54 11.69
N LEU A 45 15.47 4.49 11.79
CA LEU A 45 15.70 5.90 11.38
C LEU A 45 16.68 6.63 12.30
N HIS A 46 16.67 6.35 13.61
CA HIS A 46 17.51 7.02 14.60
C HIS A 46 18.71 6.16 15.06
N GLY A 47 18.79 4.91 14.61
CA GLY A 47 19.84 3.97 14.99
C GLY A 47 19.44 2.54 14.64
N ARG A 48 20.43 1.65 14.56
CA ARG A 48 20.19 0.26 14.17
C ARG A 48 19.26 -0.46 15.16
N GLN A 49 18.17 -1.04 14.67
CA GLN A 49 17.18 -1.78 15.45
C GLN A 49 17.23 -3.28 15.10
N ARG A 50 17.06 -4.17 16.08
CA ARG A 50 16.98 -5.62 15.83
C ARG A 50 15.52 -6.02 15.65
N TYR A 51 15.20 -6.86 14.67
CA TYR A 51 13.87 -7.42 14.45
C TYR A 51 13.96 -8.91 14.13
N CYS A 52 12.85 -9.63 14.26
CA CYS A 52 12.81 -11.06 14.00
C CYS A 52 11.63 -11.41 13.09
N ILE A 53 11.75 -12.48 12.30
CA ILE A 53 10.71 -12.97 11.39
C ILE A 53 10.29 -14.35 11.87
N VAL A 54 8.98 -14.51 12.10
CA VAL A 54 8.36 -15.79 12.45
C VAL A 54 7.77 -16.41 11.19
N SER A 55 8.10 -17.68 10.93
CA SER A 55 7.54 -18.47 9.84
C SER A 55 6.81 -19.66 10.42
N HIS A 56 5.59 -19.95 9.95
CA HIS A 56 4.85 -21.14 10.37
C HIS A 56 5.53 -22.46 9.98
N LEU A 57 6.51 -22.41 9.07
CA LEU A 57 7.21 -23.58 8.54
C LEU A 57 8.59 -23.80 9.16
N GLU A 58 9.15 -22.81 9.85
CA GLU A 58 10.50 -22.89 10.40
C GLU A 58 10.42 -23.09 11.92
N GLU A 59 11.12 -24.10 12.45
CA GLU A 59 11.19 -24.38 13.89
C GLU A 59 11.94 -23.29 14.68
N GLN A 60 12.72 -22.43 14.01
CA GLN A 60 13.53 -21.39 14.65
C GLN A 60 13.24 -19.99 14.10
N THR A 61 12.97 -19.06 15.02
CA THR A 61 12.87 -17.63 14.74
C THR A 61 14.20 -17.05 14.26
N LYS A 62 14.21 -16.44 13.07
CA LYS A 62 15.41 -15.76 12.51
C LYS A 62 15.36 -14.27 12.80
N CYS A 63 16.47 -13.70 13.28
CA CYS A 63 16.57 -12.28 13.62
C CYS A 63 17.60 -11.55 12.75
N PHE A 64 17.30 -10.30 12.45
CA PHE A 64 18.04 -9.41 11.55
C PHE A 64 18.15 -8.01 12.15
N TYR A 65 18.79 -7.10 11.41
CA TYR A 65 18.91 -5.70 11.79
C TYR A 65 18.31 -4.79 10.74
N CYS A 66 17.61 -3.75 11.18
CA CYS A 66 17.11 -2.65 10.37
C CYS A 66 17.95 -1.40 10.64
N ASP A 67 18.47 -0.79 9.57
CA ASP A 67 19.22 0.45 9.59
C ASP A 67 18.79 1.35 8.42
N SER A 68 17.72 2.10 8.64
CA SER A 68 17.10 2.98 7.64
C SER A 68 17.67 4.40 7.66
N ARG A 69 18.88 4.63 8.19
CA ARG A 69 19.52 5.97 8.17
C ARG A 69 19.93 6.41 6.77
N THR A 70 20.06 5.49 5.83
CA THR A 70 20.40 5.74 4.42
C THR A 70 19.35 5.13 3.50
N GLU A 71 19.39 5.48 2.22
CA GLU A 71 18.56 4.86 1.17
C GLU A 71 18.98 3.41 0.90
N TRP A 72 18.02 2.57 0.51
CA TRP A 72 18.29 1.17 0.19
C TRP A 72 19.15 1.03 -1.07
N LYS A 73 20.16 0.16 -1.03
CA LYS A 73 21.00 -0.20 -2.19
C LYS A 73 21.30 -1.70 -2.21
N PRO A 74 21.05 -2.42 -3.32
CA PRO A 74 21.06 -3.89 -3.36
C PRO A 74 22.45 -4.52 -3.24
N ASN A 75 23.55 -3.78 -3.43
CA ASN A 75 24.91 -4.36 -3.53
C ASN A 75 25.89 -3.82 -2.49
N ARG A 76 25.44 -3.10 -1.46
CA ARG A 76 26.32 -2.52 -0.44
C ARG A 76 25.72 -2.62 0.96
N GLU A 77 26.46 -3.22 1.88
CA GLU A 77 26.19 -3.06 3.32
C GLU A 77 26.67 -1.67 3.78
N PRO A 78 25.99 -1.02 4.74
CA PRO A 78 24.76 -1.44 5.44
C PRO A 78 23.45 -1.07 4.71
N TYR A 79 23.52 -0.53 3.49
CA TYR A 79 22.36 0.00 2.75
C TYR A 79 21.29 -1.06 2.44
N LYS A 80 21.64 -2.35 2.43
CA LYS A 80 20.67 -3.46 2.29
C LYS A 80 19.70 -3.57 3.48
N LEU A 81 20.06 -3.01 4.64
CA LEU A 81 19.28 -3.07 5.88
C LEU A 81 18.26 -1.93 6.00
N SER A 82 18.15 -1.08 4.98
CA SER A 82 17.23 0.06 4.97
C SER A 82 15.83 -0.35 4.54
N HIS A 83 14.83 0.01 5.34
CA HIS A 83 13.42 -0.31 5.13
C HIS A 83 12.52 0.94 5.11
N ARG A 84 12.98 2.00 4.44
CA ARG A 84 12.22 3.26 4.30
C ARG A 84 10.97 3.11 3.43
N ILE A 85 10.04 4.08 3.53
CA ILE A 85 8.75 4.01 2.85
C ILE A 85 8.87 4.02 1.32
N GLU A 86 9.89 4.65 0.77
CA GLU A 86 10.14 4.71 -0.67
C GLU A 86 10.41 3.33 -1.28
N ASN A 87 10.76 2.33 -0.46
CA ASN A 87 11.01 0.95 -0.89
C ASN A 87 9.74 0.22 -1.32
N VAL A 88 8.54 0.72 -1.01
CA VAL A 88 7.28 0.12 -1.52
C VAL A 88 7.12 0.29 -3.03
N VAL A 89 7.86 1.23 -3.62
CA VAL A 89 7.86 1.48 -5.07
C VAL A 89 8.92 0.61 -5.73
N SER A 90 8.49 -0.54 -6.25
CA SER A 90 9.37 -1.43 -7.02
C SER A 90 9.43 -1.00 -8.49
N GLU A 91 10.59 -0.51 -8.93
CA GLU A 91 10.86 -0.16 -10.34
C GLU A 91 11.30 -1.39 -11.16
N SER A 92 11.90 -2.38 -10.49
CA SER A 92 12.31 -3.66 -11.07
C SER A 92 11.54 -4.83 -10.44
N TYR A 93 11.24 -5.84 -11.24
CA TYR A 93 10.63 -7.08 -10.76
C TYR A 93 11.57 -7.84 -9.79
N GLU A 94 12.88 -7.76 -10.00
CA GLU A 94 13.88 -8.44 -9.16
C GLU A 94 13.96 -7.86 -7.74
N ASP A 95 13.62 -6.57 -7.59
CA ASP A 95 13.71 -5.87 -6.32
C ASP A 95 12.47 -6.09 -5.43
N ARG A 96 11.32 -6.46 -6.03
CA ARG A 96 10.04 -6.67 -5.31
C ARG A 96 10.14 -7.57 -4.08
N ASN A 97 11.05 -8.54 -4.09
CA ASN A 97 11.23 -9.48 -2.98
C ASN A 97 12.37 -9.09 -2.04
N ARG A 98 13.19 -8.09 -2.40
CA ARG A 98 14.43 -7.70 -1.73
C ARG A 98 14.32 -6.39 -0.96
N ASN A 99 13.46 -5.46 -1.41
CA ASN A 99 13.19 -4.22 -0.70
C ASN A 99 11.74 -4.14 -0.22
N TRP A 100 11.53 -3.60 0.97
CA TRP A 100 10.22 -3.33 1.54
C TRP A 100 10.32 -2.17 2.53
N TRP A 101 9.17 -1.62 2.90
CA TRP A 101 9.05 -0.71 4.04
C TRP A 101 8.72 -1.50 5.29
N GLN A 102 9.26 -1.10 6.44
CA GLN A 102 8.99 -1.76 7.71
C GLN A 102 8.82 -0.73 8.83
N SER A 103 7.76 -0.89 9.62
CA SER A 103 7.55 -0.09 10.83
C SER A 103 8.52 -0.45 11.94
N GLU A 104 8.56 0.36 13.00
CA GLU A 104 9.16 -0.07 14.26
C GLU A 104 8.43 -1.29 14.84
N ASN A 105 9.14 -2.10 15.60
CA ASN A 105 8.63 -3.34 16.15
C ASN A 105 7.50 -3.07 17.16
N GLY A 106 6.40 -3.81 17.06
CA GLY A 106 5.28 -3.77 17.99
C GLY A 106 4.46 -2.47 17.99
N VAL A 107 4.83 -1.47 17.18
CA VAL A 107 4.11 -0.20 17.11
C VAL A 107 2.78 -0.40 16.38
N GLN A 108 1.69 -0.18 17.09
CA GLN A 108 0.34 -0.13 16.53
C GLN A 108 -0.03 1.29 16.11
N ASN A 109 -1.13 1.45 15.37
CA ASN A 109 -1.59 2.75 14.85
C ASN A 109 -0.57 3.44 13.94
N VAL A 110 -0.04 2.68 12.99
CA VAL A 110 0.88 3.19 11.96
C VAL A 110 0.10 3.50 10.70
N SER A 111 0.44 4.57 10.00
CA SER A 111 -0.20 4.92 8.74
C SER A 111 0.82 5.16 7.63
N ILE A 112 0.48 4.74 6.43
CA ILE A 112 1.14 5.13 5.18
C ILE A 112 0.22 6.10 4.45
N ARG A 113 0.78 7.18 3.91
CA ARG A 113 0.04 8.15 3.09
C ARG A 113 0.76 8.41 1.77
N LEU A 114 -0.01 8.46 0.69
CA LEU A 114 0.39 8.91 -0.63
C LEU A 114 -0.30 10.24 -0.92
N ASP A 115 0.49 11.27 -1.23
CA ASP A 115 0.01 12.59 -1.61
C ASP A 115 0.20 12.79 -3.13
N LEU A 116 -0.88 13.00 -3.88
CA LEU A 116 -0.83 13.20 -5.32
C LEU A 116 -0.79 14.69 -5.64
N GLU A 117 -0.05 15.04 -6.70
CA GLU A 117 0.09 16.42 -7.20
C GLU A 117 -1.18 16.95 -7.88
N ALA A 118 -2.08 16.04 -8.27
CA ALA A 118 -3.31 16.33 -8.99
C ALA A 118 -4.41 15.34 -8.59
N GLU A 119 -5.58 15.50 -9.21
CA GLU A 119 -6.67 14.55 -9.08
C GLU A 119 -6.47 13.35 -10.02
N PHE A 120 -6.64 12.15 -9.50
CA PHE A 120 -6.53 10.91 -10.26
C PHE A 120 -7.77 10.02 -10.09
N HIS A 121 -7.98 9.13 -11.06
CA HIS A 121 -8.95 8.03 -10.93
C HIS A 121 -8.27 6.79 -10.36
N PHE A 122 -8.57 6.50 -9.11
CA PHE A 122 -8.07 5.33 -8.40
C PHE A 122 -8.99 4.13 -8.59
N THR A 123 -8.45 3.04 -9.12
CA THR A 123 -9.24 1.86 -9.46
C THR A 123 -9.11 0.74 -8.43
N HIS A 124 -7.88 0.45 -7.99
CA HIS A 124 -7.59 -0.63 -7.07
C HIS A 124 -6.27 -0.43 -6.31
N LEU A 125 -6.18 -1.09 -5.16
CA LEU A 125 -4.99 -1.23 -4.33
C LEU A 125 -4.58 -2.70 -4.26
N ILE A 126 -3.29 -2.96 -4.36
CA ILE A 126 -2.70 -4.26 -4.05
C ILE A 126 -1.58 -4.01 -3.05
N ILE A 127 -1.62 -4.67 -1.90
CA ILE A 127 -0.55 -4.66 -0.89
C ILE A 127 -0.09 -6.09 -0.70
N THR A 128 1.21 -6.31 -0.78
CA THR A 128 1.85 -7.59 -0.44
C THR A 128 2.66 -7.39 0.82
N PHE A 129 2.29 -8.08 1.90
CA PHE A 129 2.92 -7.92 3.20
C PHE A 129 4.14 -8.82 3.34
N LYS A 130 5.23 -8.28 3.90
CA LYS A 130 6.44 -9.06 4.20
C LYS A 130 6.23 -9.94 5.43
N SER A 131 5.51 -9.42 6.41
CA SER A 131 5.04 -10.11 7.62
C SER A 131 3.59 -10.55 7.47
N PHE A 132 3.00 -10.96 8.60
CA PHE A 132 1.57 -11.18 8.73
C PHE A 132 0.74 -9.97 8.28
N ARG A 133 -0.40 -10.23 7.65
CA ARG A 133 -1.36 -9.16 7.37
C ARG A 133 -1.88 -8.54 8.67
N PRO A 134 -2.36 -7.29 8.64
CA PRO A 134 -2.93 -6.67 9.81
C PRO A 134 -4.17 -7.40 10.35
N ALA A 135 -4.19 -7.56 11.67
CA ALA A 135 -5.40 -8.00 12.37
C ALA A 135 -6.51 -6.95 12.26
N ALA A 136 -6.16 -5.67 12.10
CA ALA A 136 -7.10 -4.65 11.67
C ALA A 136 -6.43 -3.47 10.96
N MET A 137 -7.06 -2.99 9.88
CA MET A 137 -6.63 -1.83 9.10
C MET A 137 -7.79 -1.13 8.39
N ILE A 138 -7.55 0.11 7.97
CA ILE A 138 -8.51 0.97 7.26
C ILE A 138 -7.84 1.53 6.02
N ILE A 139 -8.53 1.48 4.88
CA ILE A 139 -8.14 2.23 3.68
C ILE A 139 -9.02 3.47 3.63
N GLU A 140 -8.41 4.63 3.51
CA GLU A 140 -9.07 5.93 3.42
C GLU A 140 -8.57 6.71 2.20
N ARG A 141 -9.39 7.64 1.75
CA ARG A 141 -9.08 8.57 0.67
C ARG A 141 -9.40 10.00 1.05
N SER A 142 -8.76 10.92 0.36
CA SER A 142 -9.18 12.31 0.25
C SER A 142 -9.34 12.65 -1.23
N ALA A 143 -10.29 13.54 -1.52
CA ALA A 143 -10.50 14.14 -2.84
C ALA A 143 -10.32 15.67 -2.80
N ASP A 144 -9.75 16.19 -1.72
CA ASP A 144 -9.65 17.61 -1.38
C ASP A 144 -8.30 17.98 -0.75
N TYR A 145 -7.24 17.29 -1.18
CA TYR A 145 -5.84 17.52 -0.76
C TYR A 145 -5.65 17.34 0.75
N ALA A 146 -6.07 16.18 1.26
CA ALA A 146 -5.95 15.73 2.66
C ALA A 146 -6.70 16.56 3.70
N LYS A 147 -7.65 17.42 3.28
CA LYS A 147 -8.49 18.21 4.21
C LYS A 147 -9.54 17.34 4.88
N THR A 148 -10.25 16.52 4.10
CA THR A 148 -11.21 15.55 4.60
C THR A 148 -10.83 14.14 4.19
N TRP A 149 -11.23 13.17 5.01
CA TRP A 149 -10.94 11.76 4.81
C TRP A 149 -12.23 10.97 4.82
N SER A 150 -12.39 10.12 3.81
CA SER A 150 -13.51 9.19 3.71
C SER A 150 -12.98 7.75 3.67
N PRO A 151 -13.54 6.83 4.46
CA PRO A 151 -13.12 5.43 4.42
C PRO A 151 -13.60 4.76 3.14
N TYR A 152 -12.72 3.99 2.53
CA TYR A 152 -13.04 3.07 1.44
C TYR A 152 -13.50 1.71 1.98
N ARG A 153 -12.76 1.15 2.94
CA ARG A 153 -13.07 -0.17 3.53
C ARG A 153 -12.34 -0.38 4.86
N TYR A 154 -12.99 -1.10 5.76
CA TYR A 154 -12.40 -1.61 7.00
C TYR A 154 -12.08 -3.09 6.83
N PHE A 155 -10.92 -3.50 7.31
CA PHE A 155 -10.49 -4.90 7.36
C PHE A 155 -10.17 -5.24 8.79
N ALA A 156 -10.74 -6.30 9.33
CA ALA A 156 -10.41 -6.76 10.68
C ALA A 156 -10.66 -8.26 10.82
N TYR A 157 -9.82 -8.95 11.59
CA TYR A 157 -10.01 -10.35 11.97
C TYR A 157 -11.29 -10.51 12.79
N ASP A 158 -11.60 -9.52 13.63
CA ASP A 158 -12.82 -9.42 14.41
C ASP A 158 -13.45 -8.02 14.24
N CYS A 159 -14.31 -7.90 13.22
CA CYS A 159 -14.98 -6.65 12.87
C CYS A 159 -15.88 -6.14 14.01
N GLN A 160 -16.60 -7.03 14.68
CA GLN A 160 -17.57 -6.65 15.71
C GLN A 160 -16.89 -6.00 16.92
N ASN A 161 -15.73 -6.53 17.33
CA ASN A 161 -14.99 -5.95 18.45
C ASN A 161 -14.10 -4.76 18.05
N THR A 162 -13.52 -4.77 16.84
CA THR A 162 -12.58 -3.71 16.43
C THR A 162 -13.28 -2.48 15.86
N PHE A 163 -14.36 -2.68 15.09
CA PHE A 163 -15.12 -1.64 14.43
C PHE A 163 -16.63 -1.85 14.68
N PRO A 164 -17.11 -1.75 15.93
CA PRO A 164 -18.47 -2.14 16.32
C PRO A 164 -19.57 -1.38 15.59
N ASN A 165 -19.28 -0.15 15.14
CA ASN A 165 -20.23 0.72 14.44
C ASN A 165 -20.25 0.50 12.93
N ILE A 166 -19.39 -0.37 12.39
CA ILE A 166 -19.27 -0.61 10.96
C ILE A 166 -19.90 -1.96 10.62
N PRO A 167 -20.84 -2.02 9.67
CA PRO A 167 -21.54 -3.26 9.38
C PRO A 167 -20.62 -4.29 8.74
N GLU A 168 -20.62 -5.51 9.28
CA GLU A 168 -19.96 -6.67 8.69
C GLU A 168 -20.94 -7.41 7.77
N ARG A 169 -21.00 -6.98 6.50
CA ARG A 169 -21.87 -7.57 5.48
C ARG A 169 -21.30 -7.39 4.08
N PRO A 170 -21.70 -8.21 3.09
CA PRO A 170 -21.39 -7.93 1.70
C PRO A 170 -21.90 -6.54 1.28
N PRO A 171 -21.08 -5.74 0.57
CA PRO A 171 -21.52 -4.45 0.05
C PRO A 171 -22.60 -4.65 -1.02
N LYS A 172 -23.67 -3.85 -0.96
CA LYS A 172 -24.75 -3.85 -1.96
C LYS A 172 -24.57 -2.75 -3.00
N LYS A 173 -23.94 -1.64 -2.59
CA LYS A 173 -23.55 -0.50 -3.44
C LYS A 173 -22.04 -0.31 -3.41
N HIS A 174 -21.49 0.35 -4.42
CA HIS A 174 -20.05 0.69 -4.43
C HIS A 174 -19.65 1.69 -3.34
N THR A 175 -20.60 2.52 -2.88
CA THR A 175 -20.41 3.46 -1.76
C THR A 175 -20.58 2.85 -0.37
N ASP A 176 -21.01 1.59 -0.26
CA ASP A 176 -21.19 0.94 1.04
C ASP A 176 -19.85 0.81 1.77
N VAL A 177 -19.73 1.53 2.90
CA VAL A 177 -18.62 1.39 3.83
C VAL A 177 -18.91 0.24 4.79
N ILE A 178 -18.13 -0.84 4.67
CA ILE A 178 -18.31 -2.09 5.42
C ILE A 178 -16.99 -2.55 6.04
N CYS A 179 -17.10 -3.43 7.03
CA CYS A 179 -15.98 -4.20 7.57
C CYS A 179 -15.99 -5.61 6.98
N THR A 180 -14.82 -6.13 6.64
CA THR A 180 -14.67 -7.52 6.19
C THR A 180 -13.48 -8.20 6.86
N ARG A 181 -13.64 -9.49 7.14
CA ARG A 181 -12.54 -10.36 7.60
C ARG A 181 -11.65 -10.85 6.47
N ARG A 182 -12.10 -10.69 5.22
CA ARG A 182 -11.32 -11.11 4.05
C ARG A 182 -10.00 -10.36 4.04
N TYR A 183 -8.89 -11.11 3.96
CA TYR A 183 -7.51 -10.58 4.04
C TYR A 183 -7.02 -10.20 5.44
N SER A 184 -7.73 -10.56 6.52
CA SER A 184 -7.29 -10.34 7.90
C SER A 184 -6.99 -11.65 8.65
N ASP A 185 -6.95 -12.79 7.96
CA ASP A 185 -6.48 -14.04 8.56
C ASP A 185 -4.96 -14.00 8.76
N VAL A 186 -4.52 -14.70 9.81
CA VAL A 186 -3.10 -14.83 10.17
C VAL A 186 -2.30 -15.46 9.03
N ALA A 187 -2.74 -16.57 8.44
CA ALA A 187 -2.00 -17.17 7.33
C ALA A 187 -2.17 -16.37 6.02
N PRO A 188 -1.13 -16.19 5.19
CA PRO A 188 0.25 -16.69 5.36
C PRO A 188 1.13 -15.75 6.20
N SER A 189 2.23 -16.27 6.74
CA SER A 189 3.21 -15.49 7.53
C SER A 189 4.05 -14.51 6.71
N THR A 190 4.10 -14.69 5.39
CA THR A 190 4.79 -13.79 4.46
C THR A 190 4.11 -13.86 3.09
N GLY A 191 4.18 -12.77 2.33
CA GLY A 191 3.60 -12.69 1.00
C GLY A 191 2.07 -12.67 1.01
N GLY A 192 1.46 -12.38 2.16
CA GLY A 192 0.01 -12.22 2.25
C GLY A 192 -0.41 -11.02 1.42
N GLU A 193 -1.33 -11.22 0.49
CA GLU A 193 -1.84 -10.13 -0.34
C GLU A 193 -3.17 -9.59 0.17
N LEU A 194 -3.37 -8.29 0.02
CA LEU A 194 -4.65 -7.61 0.16
C LEU A 194 -4.96 -6.90 -1.15
N VAL A 195 -6.14 -7.16 -1.70
CA VAL A 195 -6.63 -6.51 -2.92
C VAL A 195 -7.93 -5.78 -2.62
N TYR A 196 -7.93 -4.48 -2.85
CA TYR A 196 -9.13 -3.65 -2.78
C TYR A 196 -9.42 -3.06 -4.15
N LYS A 197 -10.67 -3.18 -4.62
CA LYS A 197 -11.14 -2.55 -5.86
C LYS A 197 -12.23 -1.54 -5.49
N VAL A 198 -12.10 -0.31 -5.97
CA VAL A 198 -13.07 0.77 -5.70
C VAL A 198 -14.43 0.39 -6.27
N ILE A 199 -14.45 -0.06 -7.53
CA ILE A 199 -15.63 -0.62 -8.18
C ILE A 199 -15.55 -2.14 -8.10
N SER A 200 -16.46 -2.74 -7.34
CA SER A 200 -16.49 -4.18 -7.13
C SER A 200 -17.01 -4.89 -8.37
N PRO A 201 -16.33 -5.92 -8.90
CA PRO A 201 -16.83 -6.70 -10.04
C PRO A 201 -18.08 -7.53 -9.70
N HIS A 202 -18.41 -7.68 -8.41
CA HIS A 202 -19.57 -8.44 -7.95
C HIS A 202 -20.83 -7.59 -7.76
N ILE A 203 -20.73 -6.26 -7.90
CA ILE A 203 -21.87 -5.34 -7.82
C ILE A 203 -22.13 -4.80 -9.22
N PRO A 204 -23.35 -4.99 -9.77
CA PRO A 204 -23.67 -4.49 -11.10
C PRO A 204 -23.56 -2.96 -11.12
N THR A 205 -22.98 -2.42 -12.19
CA THR A 205 -22.86 -0.97 -12.40
C THR A 205 -23.82 -0.60 -13.53
N GLU A 206 -24.94 0.02 -13.19
CA GLU A 206 -25.96 0.41 -14.17
C GLU A 206 -25.47 1.55 -15.07
N ASN A 207 -24.88 2.59 -14.47
CA ASN A 207 -24.31 3.73 -15.18
C ASN A 207 -22.86 4.00 -14.73
N PRO A 208 -21.84 3.69 -15.55
CA PRO A 208 -20.44 3.94 -15.21
C PRO A 208 -20.06 5.43 -15.16
N TYR A 209 -20.90 6.31 -15.73
CA TYR A 209 -20.70 7.77 -15.76
C TYR A 209 -21.50 8.49 -14.67
N ALA A 210 -22.13 7.77 -13.72
CA ALA A 210 -22.82 8.38 -12.61
C ALA A 210 -21.84 9.15 -11.70
N ASP A 211 -22.27 10.32 -11.20
CA ASP A 211 -21.45 11.17 -10.31
C ASP A 211 -20.93 10.42 -9.08
N GLU A 212 -21.73 9.49 -8.53
CA GLU A 212 -21.33 8.64 -7.41
C GLU A 212 -20.08 7.80 -7.73
N ILE A 213 -20.01 7.25 -8.95
CA ILE A 213 -18.88 6.42 -9.42
C ILE A 213 -17.65 7.30 -9.67
N ALA A 214 -17.84 8.43 -10.36
CA ALA A 214 -16.76 9.39 -10.60
C ALA A 214 -16.16 9.89 -9.27
N ASN A 215 -17.02 10.23 -8.30
CA ASN A 215 -16.60 10.69 -6.97
C ASN A 215 -15.90 9.61 -6.14
N LEU A 216 -16.25 8.34 -6.32
CA LEU A 216 -15.55 7.21 -5.68
C LEU A 216 -14.16 6.99 -6.26
N LEU A 217 -14.02 7.10 -7.59
CA LEU A 217 -12.74 6.94 -8.28
C LEU A 217 -11.82 8.14 -8.04
N LYS A 218 -12.37 9.35 -7.91
CA LYS A 218 -11.61 10.59 -7.68
C LYS A 218 -10.85 10.56 -6.37
N VAL A 219 -9.53 10.75 -6.44
CA VAL A 219 -8.63 10.88 -5.28
C VAL A 219 -7.53 11.91 -5.51
N THR A 220 -7.12 12.55 -4.42
CA THR A 220 -5.89 13.35 -4.30
C THR A 220 -4.92 12.73 -3.30
N ASN A 221 -5.43 11.96 -2.33
CA ASN A 221 -4.58 11.29 -1.33
C ASN A 221 -5.16 9.93 -0.97
N ILE A 222 -4.28 8.97 -0.71
CA ILE A 222 -4.64 7.67 -0.16
C ILE A 222 -3.93 7.51 1.18
N ARG A 223 -4.64 7.04 2.19
CA ARG A 223 -4.08 6.71 3.50
C ARG A 223 -4.49 5.31 3.90
N ILE A 224 -3.51 4.56 4.39
CA ILE A 224 -3.71 3.22 4.91
C ILE A 224 -3.34 3.29 6.39
N ASN A 225 -4.31 3.02 7.28
CA ASN A 225 -4.08 2.98 8.71
C ASN A 225 -4.05 1.53 9.20
N PHE A 226 -2.93 1.12 9.74
CA PHE A 226 -2.73 -0.15 10.42
C PHE A 226 -2.99 0.02 11.91
N THR A 227 -4.06 -0.58 12.40
CA THR A 227 -4.58 -0.31 13.76
C THR A 227 -4.24 -1.41 14.75
N LYS A 228 -4.17 -2.68 14.31
CA LYS A 228 -3.95 -3.81 15.23
C LYS A 228 -3.12 -4.93 14.59
N LEU A 229 -2.02 -5.29 15.26
CA LEU A 229 -1.19 -6.44 14.90
C LEU A 229 -1.84 -7.75 15.40
N HIS A 230 -1.53 -8.88 14.78
CA HIS A 230 -1.91 -10.17 15.34
C HIS A 230 -1.05 -10.51 16.55
N THR A 231 -1.68 -10.96 17.62
CA THR A 231 -1.02 -11.52 18.81
C THR A 231 -0.94 -13.03 18.65
N LEU A 232 0.23 -13.59 18.34
CA LEU A 232 0.42 -15.04 18.15
C LEU A 232 0.49 -15.83 19.47
N GLY A 233 -0.17 -15.33 20.53
CA GLY A 233 0.01 -15.79 21.92
C GLY A 233 1.13 -15.08 22.68
N ASP A 234 1.77 -14.08 22.06
CA ASP A 234 2.92 -13.34 22.59
C ASP A 234 2.56 -12.14 23.50
N ASP A 235 1.46 -12.19 24.25
CA ASP A 235 1.07 -11.06 25.13
C ASP A 235 2.06 -10.79 26.30
N LEU A 236 3.12 -11.62 26.46
CA LEU A 236 4.04 -11.57 27.61
C LEU A 236 5.53 -11.79 27.28
N LEU A 237 5.97 -11.79 26.02
CA LEU A 237 7.39 -12.01 25.72
C LEU A 237 8.18 -10.70 25.55
N ASP A 238 9.29 -10.64 26.30
CA ASP A 238 10.33 -9.62 26.38
C ASP A 238 10.53 -8.81 25.08
N TYR A 239 10.67 -7.48 25.19
CA TYR A 239 10.86 -6.53 24.09
C TYR A 239 12.00 -6.89 23.11
N ARG A 240 12.85 -7.84 23.49
CA ARG A 240 13.95 -8.41 22.72
C ARG A 240 13.52 -9.41 21.63
N TYR A 241 12.24 -9.82 21.59
CA TYR A 241 11.71 -10.83 20.67
C TYR A 241 10.51 -10.36 19.83
N PHE A 242 10.24 -9.05 19.74
CA PHE A 242 9.15 -8.57 18.90
C PHE A 242 9.37 -8.93 17.44
N CYS A 243 8.56 -9.87 16.96
CA CYS A 243 8.55 -10.33 15.57
C CYS A 243 7.47 -9.64 14.73
N LEU A 244 6.68 -8.76 15.36
CA LEU A 244 5.52 -8.12 14.74
C LEU A 244 5.88 -6.71 14.31
N PHE A 245 5.74 -6.47 13.01
CA PHE A 245 5.92 -5.19 12.33
C PHE A 245 5.01 -5.17 11.11
N TRP A 246 4.75 -3.97 10.57
CA TRP A 246 4.00 -3.75 9.34
C TRP A 246 4.88 -3.89 8.11
#